data_AF-V9HIN8-F1
#
_entry.id   AF-V9HIN8-F1
#
_cell.length_a   1.000
_cell.length_b   1.000
_cell.length_c   1.000
_cell.angle_alpha   90.00
_cell.angle_beta   90.00
_cell.angle_gamma   90.00
#
_symmetry.space_group_name_H-M   'P 1'
#
loop_
_entity.id
_entity.type
_entity.pdbx_description
1 polymer ?
#
loop_
_entity_poly.entity_id
_entity_poly.type
_entity_poly.pdbx_seq_one_letter_code
_entity_poly.pdbx_strand_id
1 'polypeptide(L)'
;MFKKDNRYVTRGVNEEVDVRLQLIMWSMIDKLKDEGNVELDYLQIFRIRKEKTFDYDSKELLGVMRFDFYDRVLANQWNSKNLIIELNDRKEIDLKKLQEELNYIQFTLIKDFSKVVELCNGTGYDKETLVYIELEEGKYVVKLIPVLDSYSYIYTYKR
;
A
#
# COMPACT_ATOMS: atom_id res chain seq x y z
N MET A 1 -25.92 -7.45 -20.93
CA MET A 1 -24.44 -7.59 -20.87
C MET A 1 -24.04 -8.61 -19.79
N PHE A 2 -22.90 -9.28 -19.91
CA PHE A 2 -22.39 -10.32 -18.97
C PHE A 2 -23.45 -11.33 -18.49
N LYS A 3 -23.87 -12.24 -19.37
CA LYS A 3 -24.80 -13.32 -18.97
C LYS A 3 -24.06 -14.35 -18.09
N LYS A 4 -24.81 -15.06 -17.24
CA LYS A 4 -24.24 -16.07 -16.31
C LYS A 4 -23.91 -17.38 -17.04
N ASP A 5 -24.62 -17.68 -18.12
CA ASP A 5 -24.37 -18.80 -19.03
C ASP A 5 -23.25 -18.50 -20.03
N ASN A 6 -22.58 -19.56 -20.50
CA ASN A 6 -21.59 -19.52 -21.60
C ASN A 6 -20.44 -18.53 -21.37
N ARG A 7 -19.88 -18.51 -20.16
CA ARG A 7 -18.68 -17.73 -19.85
C ARG A 7 -17.44 -18.47 -20.32
N TYR A 8 -16.58 -17.76 -21.03
CA TYR A 8 -15.32 -18.29 -21.55
C TYR A 8 -14.15 -17.54 -20.93
N VAL A 9 -13.04 -18.26 -20.76
CA VAL A 9 -11.76 -17.71 -20.34
C VAL A 9 -10.75 -18.07 -21.42
N THR A 10 -9.91 -17.13 -21.83
CA THR A 10 -8.88 -17.39 -22.83
C THR A 10 -7.82 -18.31 -22.25
N ARG A 11 -7.18 -19.11 -23.11
CA ARG A 11 -6.16 -20.08 -22.67
C ARG A 11 -5.06 -19.45 -21.81
N GLY A 12 -4.54 -18.28 -22.22
CA GLY A 12 -3.49 -17.59 -21.46
C GLY A 12 -3.95 -17.16 -20.07
N VAL A 13 -5.18 -16.67 -19.91
CA VAL A 13 -5.71 -16.33 -18.57
C VAL A 13 -5.92 -17.60 -17.74
N ASN A 14 -6.36 -18.70 -18.36
CA ASN A 14 -6.56 -19.97 -17.67
C ASN A 14 -5.25 -20.61 -17.18
N GLU A 15 -4.14 -20.36 -17.86
CA GLU A 15 -2.81 -20.85 -17.49
C GLU A 15 -2.14 -19.95 -16.42
N GLU A 16 -2.33 -18.63 -16.48
CA GLU A 16 -1.63 -17.66 -15.61
C GLU A 16 -2.40 -17.25 -14.34
N VAL A 17 -3.73 -17.33 -14.35
CA VAL A 17 -4.58 -16.86 -13.24
C VAL A 17 -5.27 -18.04 -12.57
N ASP A 18 -5.10 -18.19 -11.25
CA ASP A 18 -5.77 -19.23 -10.46
C ASP A 18 -7.29 -19.20 -10.69
N VAL A 19 -7.88 -20.38 -10.92
CA VAL A 19 -9.32 -20.55 -11.21
C VAL A 19 -10.22 -19.88 -10.17
N ARG A 20 -9.80 -19.82 -8.90
CA ARG A 20 -10.56 -19.15 -7.83
C ARG A 20 -10.62 -17.64 -8.06
N LEU A 21 -9.52 -17.02 -8.50
CA LEU A 21 -9.51 -15.59 -8.85
C LEU A 21 -10.41 -15.32 -10.06
N GLN A 22 -10.42 -16.22 -11.05
CA GLN A 22 -11.32 -16.11 -12.20
C GLN A 22 -12.80 -16.14 -11.77
N LEU A 23 -13.17 -17.07 -10.89
CA LEU A 23 -14.52 -17.15 -10.32
C LEU A 23 -14.88 -15.91 -9.50
N ILE A 24 -13.93 -15.39 -8.71
CA ILE A 24 -14.12 -14.15 -7.95
C ILE A 24 -14.39 -12.97 -8.90
N MET A 25 -13.61 -12.79 -9.96
CA MET A 25 -13.83 -11.72 -10.95
C MET A 25 -15.23 -11.80 -11.57
N TRP A 26 -15.69 -13.00 -11.93
CA TRP A 26 -17.06 -13.20 -12.41
C TRP A 26 -18.12 -12.84 -11.37
N SER A 27 -17.92 -13.25 -10.11
CA SER A 27 -18.84 -12.92 -9.02
C SER A 27 -18.94 -11.42 -8.75
N MET A 28 -17.84 -10.68 -8.92
CA MET A 28 -17.82 -9.22 -8.77
C MET A 28 -18.69 -8.53 -9.84
N ILE A 29 -18.57 -8.96 -11.10
CA ILE A 29 -19.40 -8.43 -12.20
C ILE A 29 -20.88 -8.74 -11.95
N ASP A 30 -21.18 -9.98 -11.51
CA ASP A 30 -22.55 -10.38 -11.19
C ASP A 30 -23.16 -9.53 -10.09
N LYS A 31 -22.41 -9.31 -8.99
CA LYS A 31 -22.86 -8.48 -7.88
C LYS A 31 -23.17 -7.05 -8.32
N LEU A 32 -22.28 -6.42 -9.08
CA LEU A 32 -22.49 -5.05 -9.59
C LEU A 32 -23.73 -4.96 -10.47
N LYS A 33 -23.95 -5.97 -11.32
CA LYS A 33 -25.12 -6.03 -12.19
C LYS A 33 -26.42 -6.26 -11.41
N ASP A 34 -26.39 -7.14 -10.42
CA ASP A 34 -27.55 -7.49 -9.60
C ASP A 34 -27.95 -6.32 -8.68
N GLU A 35 -26.99 -5.51 -8.22
CA GLU A 35 -27.23 -4.31 -7.40
C GLU A 35 -27.81 -3.12 -8.20
N GLY A 36 -27.53 -3.03 -9.51
CA GLY A 36 -28.14 -2.03 -10.41
C GLY A 36 -27.75 -0.57 -10.15
N ASN A 37 -26.83 -0.30 -9.22
CA ASN A 37 -26.43 1.04 -8.81
C ASN A 37 -25.42 1.70 -9.78
N VAL A 38 -24.84 0.94 -10.71
CA VAL A 38 -23.80 1.39 -11.63
C VAL A 38 -24.05 0.79 -13.01
N GLU A 39 -23.96 1.60 -14.06
CA GLU A 39 -23.99 1.12 -15.45
C GLU A 39 -22.65 0.45 -15.80
N LEU A 40 -22.70 -0.81 -16.24
CA LEU A 40 -21.50 -1.59 -16.56
C LEU A 40 -21.11 -1.48 -18.03
N ASP A 41 -19.86 -1.11 -18.26
CA ASP A 41 -19.25 -1.10 -19.59
C ASP A 41 -18.92 -2.51 -20.11
N TYR A 42 -18.92 -2.64 -21.42
CA TYR A 42 -17.87 -3.35 -22.16
C TYR A 42 -17.33 -4.70 -21.69
N LEU A 43 -16.05 -4.92 -21.39
CA LEU A 43 -14.86 -4.20 -20.90
C LEU A 43 -14.82 -3.79 -19.43
N GLN A 44 -14.53 -4.80 -18.63
CA GLN A 44 -14.12 -4.68 -17.23
C GLN A 44 -12.61 -4.97 -17.12
N ILE A 45 -11.87 -4.07 -16.47
CA ILE A 45 -10.42 -4.19 -16.32
C ILE A 45 -10.10 -4.57 -14.87
N PHE A 46 -9.50 -5.75 -14.69
CA PHE A 46 -9.04 -6.23 -13.39
C PHE A 46 -7.51 -6.14 -13.30
N ARG A 47 -7.00 -5.48 -12.26
CA ARG A 47 -5.56 -5.42 -11.98
C ARG A 47 -5.23 -6.34 -10.82
N ILE A 48 -4.77 -7.55 -11.13
CA ILE A 48 -4.34 -8.54 -10.14
C ILE A 48 -2.93 -8.18 -9.66
N ARG A 49 -2.70 -8.25 -8.35
CA ARG A 49 -1.39 -8.06 -7.74
C ARG A 49 -1.16 -9.18 -6.73
N LYS A 50 0.05 -9.75 -6.71
CA LYS A 50 0.45 -10.64 -5.63
C LYS A 50 0.54 -9.83 -4.36
N GLU A 51 -0.20 -10.24 -3.33
CA GLU A 51 -0.01 -9.69 -1.99
C GLU A 51 1.41 -10.07 -1.56
N LYS A 52 2.28 -9.07 -1.41
CA LYS A 52 3.60 -9.28 -0.84
C LYS A 52 3.38 -9.55 0.65
N THR A 53 3.66 -10.76 1.11
CA THR A 53 3.89 -11.00 2.54
C THR A 53 5.19 -10.31 2.90
N PHE A 54 5.07 -9.21 3.64
CA PHE A 54 6.21 -8.46 4.13
C PHE A 54 6.64 -9.11 5.44
N ASP A 55 7.74 -9.85 5.42
CA ASP A 55 8.33 -10.35 6.66
C ASP A 55 9.17 -9.22 7.26
N TYR A 56 8.91 -8.90 8.53
CA TYR A 56 9.61 -7.85 9.26
C TYR A 56 9.80 -8.28 10.71
N ASP A 57 11.05 -8.34 11.16
CA ASP A 57 11.37 -8.57 12.58
C ASP A 57 11.55 -7.22 13.29
N SER A 58 10.98 -7.10 14.49
CA SER A 58 11.28 -6.02 15.44
C SER A 58 12.78 -5.74 15.62
N LYS A 59 13.63 -6.77 15.47
CA LYS A 59 15.09 -6.67 15.55
C LYS A 59 15.73 -5.97 14.35
N GLU A 60 15.01 -5.85 13.23
CA GLU A 60 15.46 -5.19 12.00
C GLU A 60 14.96 -3.74 11.93
N LEU A 61 14.17 -3.27 12.91
CA LEU A 61 13.61 -1.92 12.91
C LEU A 61 14.69 -0.85 13.07
N LEU A 62 14.85 -0.02 12.04
CA LEU A 62 15.80 1.09 11.97
C LEU A 62 15.25 2.38 12.58
N GLY A 63 13.94 2.58 12.48
CA GLY A 63 13.28 3.75 13.04
C GLY A 63 11.81 3.86 12.66
N VAL A 64 11.14 4.81 13.29
CA VAL A 64 9.73 5.10 13.08
C VAL A 64 9.56 6.58 12.78
N MET A 65 9.01 6.89 11.62
CA MET A 65 8.54 8.22 11.30
C MET A 65 7.06 8.33 11.65
N ARG A 66 6.67 9.34 12.42
CA ARG A 66 5.28 9.78 12.49
C ARG A 66 5.07 10.93 11.53
N PHE A 67 3.92 10.99 10.86
CA PHE A 67 3.57 12.10 9.99
C PHE A 67 2.07 12.38 10.00
N ASP A 68 1.71 13.62 9.72
CA ASP A 68 0.35 14.12 9.63
C ASP A 68 0.29 15.31 8.66
N PHE A 69 -0.93 15.83 8.43
CA PHE A 69 -1.20 16.93 7.51
C PHE A 69 -1.81 18.13 8.26
N TYR A 70 -1.19 18.52 9.36
CA TYR A 70 -1.61 19.70 10.13
C TYR A 70 -1.55 20.96 9.25
N ASP A 71 -2.60 21.78 9.27
CA ASP A 71 -2.75 22.97 8.41
C ASP A 71 -2.50 22.72 6.91
N ARG A 72 -2.84 21.50 6.42
CA ARG A 72 -2.63 21.06 5.02
C ARG A 72 -1.17 21.00 4.59
N VAL A 73 -0.24 21.03 5.55
CA VAL A 73 1.20 20.88 5.32
C VAL A 73 1.63 19.54 5.92
N LEU A 74 2.46 18.79 5.20
CA LEU A 74 3.04 17.57 5.73
C LEU A 74 4.00 17.94 6.87
N ALA A 75 3.70 17.47 8.08
CA ALA A 75 4.60 17.52 9.23
C ALA A 75 5.05 16.09 9.57
N ASN A 76 6.32 15.95 9.99
CA ASN A 76 6.86 14.64 10.34
C ASN A 76 7.89 14.73 11.47
N GLN A 77 8.08 13.60 12.14
CA GLN A 77 9.12 13.43 13.14
C GLN A 77 9.70 12.01 13.04
N TRP A 78 11.01 11.94 12.85
CA TRP A 78 11.78 10.69 12.83
C TRP A 78 12.22 10.28 14.24
N ASN A 79 12.04 9.00 14.58
CA ASN A 79 12.55 8.39 15.81
C ASN A 79 13.45 7.20 15.44
N SER A 80 14.77 7.39 15.55
CA SER A 80 15.76 6.34 15.25
C SER A 80 15.79 5.24 16.32
N LYS A 81 16.23 4.04 15.93
CA LYS A 81 16.64 2.95 16.83
C LYS A 81 18.16 2.81 16.82
N ASN A 82 18.72 2.28 17.91
CA ASN A 82 20.18 2.10 18.03
C ASN A 82 20.80 1.33 16.85
N LEU A 83 20.05 0.37 16.29
CA LEU A 83 20.48 -0.41 15.12
C LEU A 83 20.94 0.45 13.94
N ILE A 84 20.24 1.56 13.64
CA ILE A 84 20.62 2.41 12.50
C ILE A 84 21.99 3.05 12.70
N ILE A 85 22.35 3.36 13.95
CA ILE A 85 23.64 3.93 14.33
C ILE A 85 24.72 2.85 14.19
N GLU A 86 24.47 1.66 14.72
CA GLU A 86 25.40 0.53 14.64
C GLU A 86 25.71 0.14 13.20
N LEU A 87 24.70 0.10 12.33
CA LEU A 87 24.86 -0.21 10.91
C LEU A 87 25.63 0.89 10.18
N ASN A 88 25.37 2.16 10.51
CA ASN A 88 26.08 3.28 9.91
C ASN A 88 27.58 3.27 10.28
N ASP A 89 27.90 2.99 11.55
CA ASP A 89 29.28 2.89 12.01
C ASP A 89 30.04 1.75 11.31
N ARG A 90 29.34 0.65 11.01
CA ARG A 90 29.87 -0.49 10.23
C ARG A 90 29.85 -0.26 8.71
N LYS A 91 29.27 0.85 8.24
CA LYS A 91 29.02 1.13 6.81
C LYS A 91 28.19 0.06 6.11
N GLU A 92 27.25 -0.54 6.84
CA GLU A 92 26.28 -1.53 6.34
C GLU A 92 24.95 -0.89 5.91
N ILE A 93 24.83 0.44 6.01
CA ILE A 93 23.65 1.19 5.57
C ILE A 93 24.09 2.54 4.98
N ASP A 94 23.45 2.96 3.90
CA ASP A 94 23.57 4.30 3.35
C ASP A 94 22.43 5.20 3.88
N LEU A 95 22.74 6.00 4.90
CA LEU A 95 21.76 6.92 5.51
C LEU A 95 21.24 7.98 4.53
N LYS A 96 22.05 8.39 3.56
CA LYS A 96 21.62 9.37 2.56
C LYS A 96 20.59 8.74 1.64
N LYS A 97 20.86 7.53 1.17
CA LYS A 97 19.92 6.76 0.35
C LYS A 97 18.62 6.47 1.09
N LEU A 98 18.71 6.04 2.35
CA LEU A 98 17.55 5.79 3.20
C LEU A 98 16.68 7.05 3.37
N GLN A 99 17.31 8.22 3.51
CA GLN A 99 16.62 9.50 3.59
C GLN A 99 15.92 9.86 2.27
N GLU A 100 16.58 9.65 1.13
CA GLU A 100 15.98 9.86 -0.20
C GLU A 100 14.75 8.96 -0.41
N GLU A 101 14.80 7.71 0.04
CA GLU A 101 13.68 6.77 -0.02
C GLU A 101 12.50 7.19 0.87
N LEU A 102 12.76 7.64 2.11
CA LEU A 102 11.74 8.20 2.99
C LEU A 102 11.09 9.45 2.38
N ASN A 103 11.91 10.35 1.80
CA ASN A 103 11.42 11.53 1.11
C ASN A 103 10.54 11.18 -0.09
N TYR A 104 10.90 10.14 -0.85
CA TYR A 104 10.06 9.66 -1.96
C TYR A 104 8.69 9.22 -1.46
N ILE A 105 8.63 8.42 -0.38
CA ILE A 105 7.36 7.98 0.21
C ILE A 105 6.51 9.17 0.64
N GLN A 106 7.09 10.10 1.40
CA GLN A 106 6.38 11.25 1.96
C GLN A 106 5.95 12.28 0.92
N PHE A 107 6.86 12.71 0.05
CA PHE A 107 6.63 13.86 -0.82
C PHE A 107 6.13 13.47 -2.22
N THR A 108 6.17 12.18 -2.56
CA THR A 108 5.67 11.67 -3.85
C THR A 108 4.46 10.77 -3.68
N LEU A 109 4.56 9.71 -2.87
CA LEU A 109 3.48 8.72 -2.75
C LEU A 109 2.34 9.21 -1.86
N ILE A 110 2.68 9.91 -0.77
CA ILE A 110 1.74 10.35 0.28
C ILE A 110 1.84 11.87 0.44
N LYS A 111 1.90 12.59 -0.68
CA LYS A 111 2.19 14.03 -0.72
C LYS A 111 1.21 14.90 0.07
N ASP A 112 -0.06 14.49 0.13
CA ASP A 112 -1.14 15.23 0.76
C ASP A 112 -2.18 14.27 1.37
N PHE A 113 -3.05 14.81 2.21
CA PHE A 113 -4.10 14.02 2.87
C PHE A 113 -5.06 13.36 1.88
N SER A 114 -5.30 13.94 0.70
CA SER A 114 -6.17 13.33 -0.33
C SER A 114 -5.58 12.01 -0.82
N LYS A 115 -4.24 11.92 -0.94
CA LYS A 115 -3.57 10.65 -1.23
C LYS A 115 -3.73 9.61 -0.13
N VAL A 116 -3.75 10.01 1.14
CA VAL A 116 -4.06 9.10 2.24
C VAL A 116 -5.48 8.54 2.10
N VAL A 117 -6.47 9.41 1.87
CA VAL A 117 -7.88 9.00 1.68
C VAL A 117 -8.03 8.07 0.48
N GLU A 118 -7.35 8.37 -0.63
CA GLU A 118 -7.34 7.52 -1.83
C GLU A 118 -6.80 6.12 -1.53
N LEU A 119 -5.64 6.03 -0.85
CA LEU A 119 -5.00 4.76 -0.49
C LEU A 119 -5.82 3.95 0.52
N CYS A 120 -6.57 4.62 1.39
CA CYS A 120 -7.43 3.99 2.41
C CYS A 120 -8.86 3.70 1.91
N ASN A 121 -9.21 4.08 0.68
CA ASN A 121 -10.56 3.99 0.13
C ASN A 121 -11.63 4.65 1.02
N GLY A 122 -11.31 5.81 1.61
CA GLY A 122 -12.23 6.57 2.46
C GLY A 122 -11.56 7.22 3.66
N THR A 123 -12.40 7.82 4.52
CA THR A 123 -12.00 8.46 5.78
C THR A 123 -12.51 7.67 6.98
N GLY A 124 -11.89 7.87 8.14
CA GLY A 124 -12.27 7.22 9.40
C GLY A 124 -11.26 6.17 9.89
N TYR A 125 -11.30 5.89 11.19
CA TYR A 125 -10.40 4.91 11.82
C TYR A 125 -10.65 3.48 11.33
N ASP A 126 -11.87 3.16 10.90
CA ASP A 126 -12.25 1.87 10.31
C ASP A 126 -11.62 1.62 8.93
N LYS A 127 -11.06 2.67 8.31
CA LYS A 127 -10.39 2.64 7.01
C LYS A 127 -8.87 2.61 7.10
N GLU A 128 -8.30 2.48 8.31
CA GLU A 128 -6.85 2.34 8.49
C GLU A 128 -6.28 1.24 7.58
N THR A 129 -5.21 1.56 6.86
CA THR A 129 -4.60 0.65 5.88
C THR A 129 -3.10 0.56 6.08
N LEU A 130 -2.56 -0.66 5.99
CA LEU A 130 -1.12 -0.90 5.92
C LEU A 130 -0.68 -1.00 4.46
N VAL A 131 0.33 -0.22 4.09
CA VAL A 131 0.97 -0.25 2.78
C VAL A 131 2.41 -0.71 2.94
N TYR A 132 2.81 -1.69 2.14
CA TYR A 132 4.15 -2.28 2.18
C TYR A 132 4.96 -1.84 0.97
N ILE A 133 6.13 -1.25 1.21
CA ILE A 133 7.01 -0.72 0.18
C ILE A 133 8.42 -1.28 0.44
N GLU A 134 9.01 -1.87 -0.59
CA GLU A 134 10.39 -2.37 -0.55
C GLU A 134 11.18 -1.58 -1.59
N LEU A 135 12.22 -0.89 -1.15
CA LEU A 135 13.11 -0.10 -2.00
C LEU A 135 14.53 -0.68 -1.90
N GLU A 136 15.52 0.08 -2.35
CA GLU A 136 16.89 -0.39 -2.49
C GLU A 136 17.54 -0.60 -1.12
N GLU A 137 17.42 0.41 -0.24
CA GLU A 137 18.06 0.46 1.08
C GLU A 137 17.16 -0.10 2.18
N GLY A 138 15.85 0.19 2.10
CA GLY A 138 14.91 -0.08 3.18
C GLY A 138 13.67 -0.89 2.80
N LYS A 139 13.13 -1.55 3.83
CA LYS A 139 11.79 -2.14 3.87
C LYS A 139 10.88 -1.22 4.69
N TYR A 140 9.73 -0.83 4.15
CA TYR A 140 8.83 0.15 4.77
C TYR A 140 7.43 -0.42 4.96
N VAL A 141 6.95 -0.36 6.19
CA VAL A 141 5.53 -0.58 6.52
C VAL A 141 4.92 0.78 6.83
N VAL A 142 3.97 1.22 6.01
CA VAL A 142 3.30 2.51 6.17
C VAL A 142 1.90 2.25 6.73
N LYS A 143 1.67 2.69 7.96
CA LYS A 143 0.34 2.70 8.59
C LYS A 143 -0.33 4.03 8.29
N LEU A 144 -1.34 3.99 7.43
CA LEU A 144 -2.12 5.15 7.01
C LEU A 144 -3.39 5.25 7.83
N ILE A 145 -3.61 6.40 8.47
CA ILE A 145 -4.82 6.73 9.21
C ILE A 145 -5.51 7.90 8.51
N PRO A 146 -6.63 7.68 7.79
CA PRO A 146 -7.30 8.73 7.00
C PRO A 146 -8.23 9.58 7.89
N VAL A 147 -7.67 10.14 8.96
CA VAL A 147 -8.34 11.03 9.92
C VAL A 147 -7.46 12.26 10.10
N LEU A 148 -8.05 13.45 9.95
CA LEU A 148 -7.33 14.70 10.22
C LEU A 148 -6.88 14.76 11.69
N ASP A 149 -5.75 15.41 11.94
CA ASP A 149 -5.13 15.53 13.28
C ASP A 149 -4.73 14.19 13.93
N SER A 150 -4.64 13.12 13.13
CA SER A 150 -4.12 11.81 13.54
C SER A 150 -2.78 11.51 12.86
N TYR A 151 -1.88 10.85 13.60
CA TYR A 151 -0.59 10.45 13.05
C TYR A 151 -0.70 9.16 12.25
N SER A 152 -0.21 9.21 11.02
CA SER A 152 0.21 8.04 10.26
C SER A 152 1.68 7.73 10.57
N TYR A 153 2.12 6.51 10.24
CA TYR A 153 3.45 6.01 10.60
C TYR A 153 4.16 5.36 9.43
N ILE A 154 5.46 5.57 9.32
CA ILE A 154 6.37 4.81 8.46
C ILE A 154 7.33 4.06 9.38
N TYR A 155 7.23 2.73 9.41
CA TYR A 155 8.18 1.85 10.07
C TYR A 155 9.23 1.42 9.05
N THR A 156 10.48 1.74 9.32
CA THR A 156 11.60 1.43 8.43
C THR A 156 12.40 0.28 9.00
N TYR A 157 12.58 -0.77 8.21
CA TYR A 157 13.30 -1.99 8.55
C TYR A 157 14.52 -2.16 7.64
N LYS A 158 15.54 -2.85 8.15
CA LYS A 158 16.68 -3.31 7.36
C LYS A 158 16.18 -4.26 6.27
N ARG A 159 16.77 -4.16 5.08
CA ARG A 159 16.49 -5.07 3.98
C ARG A 159 17.10 -6.44 4.18
#